data_AF-A0A954LVE7-F1
#
_entry.id   AF-A0A954LVE7-F1
#
_cell.length_a   1.000
_cell.length_b   1.000
_cell.length_c   1.000
_cell.angle_alpha   90.00
_cell.angle_beta   90.00
_cell.angle_gamma   90.00
#
_symmetry.space_group_name_H-M   'P 1'
#
loop_
_entity.id
_entity.type
_entity.pdbx_description
1 polymer ?
#
loop_
_entity_poly.entity_id
_entity_poly.type
_entity_poly.pdbx_seq_one_letter_code
_entity_poly.pdbx_strand_id
1 'polypeptide(L)'
;MKSEHRHELAENDLSKLLGNWAQQLDEHQNTILSVAVVIALVAAGLIYWTRMSNFEQSSGWAQLTASSSPEDFANIAEAHEGSTVGEWALLRAADGFLQEGIRLSISDRPASNDRLEQAQEAYQELTSPGTLPVIREQALNGYAVTLESRSDGDTQPALAAYENLLKAFPETRFKQFAEDRIESLKTGGTQDFYAWFHQQNPQPADMPLPKDGPTGGSDPLGSLVPDLDLSDLESTLGDLKLGDEPFTPPVVPDGDQPTTEGESPNPFEPPATDDTPEPETVPAPSESSDETTPDDGDDTTPPASE
;
A
#
# COMPACT_ATOMS: atom_id res chain seq x y z
N MET A 1 -63.47 32.55 21.32
CA MET A 1 -62.83 33.90 21.42
C MET A 1 -61.51 33.85 22.20
N LYS A 2 -60.58 32.91 21.92
CA LYS A 2 -59.29 32.80 22.66
C LYS A 2 -58.09 32.37 21.78
N SER A 3 -58.23 32.45 20.47
CA SER A 3 -57.21 32.07 19.49
C SER A 3 -56.58 33.27 18.80
N GLU A 4 -57.33 34.35 18.57
CA GLU A 4 -56.83 35.56 17.91
C GLU A 4 -55.88 36.37 18.81
N HIS A 5 -56.20 36.48 20.10
CA HIS A 5 -55.41 37.25 21.07
C HIS A 5 -54.04 36.64 21.43
N ARG A 6 -53.76 35.39 21.04
CA ARG A 6 -52.46 34.73 21.28
C ARG A 6 -51.48 34.93 20.12
N HIS A 7 -51.99 35.13 18.90
CA HIS A 7 -51.14 35.40 17.75
C HIS A 7 -50.62 36.84 17.75
N GLU A 8 -51.42 37.82 18.20
CA GLU A 8 -50.94 39.20 18.34
C GLU A 8 -49.81 39.36 19.38
N LEU A 9 -49.81 38.55 20.44
CA LEU A 9 -48.74 38.58 21.46
C LEU A 9 -47.42 37.99 20.94
N ALA A 10 -47.50 36.89 20.18
CA ALA A 10 -46.32 36.28 19.56
C ALA A 10 -45.70 37.16 18.46
N GLU A 11 -46.54 37.84 17.69
CA GLU A 11 -46.09 38.79 16.66
C GLU A 11 -45.47 40.06 17.28
N ASN A 12 -45.97 40.50 18.44
CA ASN A 12 -45.42 41.65 19.16
C ASN A 12 -44.04 41.37 19.79
N ASP A 13 -43.81 40.16 20.32
CA ASP A 13 -42.50 39.79 20.88
C ASP A 13 -41.47 39.51 19.79
N LEU A 14 -41.86 38.87 18.68
CA LEU A 14 -40.94 38.62 17.56
C LEU A 14 -40.56 39.92 16.84
N SER A 15 -41.51 40.86 16.68
CA SER A 15 -41.25 42.17 16.08
C SER A 15 -40.44 43.09 16.98
N LYS A 16 -40.59 43.02 18.31
CA LYS A 16 -39.71 43.72 19.27
C LYS A 16 -38.30 43.13 19.31
N LEU A 17 -38.18 41.81 19.21
CA LEU A 17 -36.88 41.15 19.06
C LEU A 17 -36.21 41.54 17.73
N LEU A 18 -36.94 41.52 16.61
CA LEU A 18 -36.42 41.97 15.31
C LEU A 18 -36.08 43.46 15.30
N GLY A 19 -36.89 44.31 15.93
CA GLY A 19 -36.68 45.75 16.00
C GLY A 19 -35.43 46.13 16.81
N ASN A 20 -35.23 45.47 17.96
CA ASN A 20 -34.03 45.69 18.78
C ASN A 20 -32.75 45.15 18.12
N TRP A 21 -32.85 44.04 17.37
CA TRP A 21 -31.72 43.51 16.58
C TRP A 21 -31.40 44.37 15.36
N ALA A 22 -32.43 44.90 14.67
CA ALA A 22 -32.25 45.79 13.53
C ALA A 22 -31.55 47.09 13.92
N GLN A 23 -31.86 47.63 15.11
CA GLN A 23 -31.27 48.86 15.60
C GLN A 23 -29.83 48.69 16.11
N GLN A 24 -29.47 47.50 16.63
CA GLN A 24 -28.07 47.16 16.97
C GLN A 24 -27.22 46.78 15.74
N LEU A 25 -27.84 46.27 14.67
CA LEU A 25 -27.13 46.02 13.42
C LEU A 25 -26.70 47.32 12.73
N ASP A 26 -27.45 48.40 12.87
CA ASP A 26 -27.19 49.67 12.16
C ASP A 26 -25.88 50.35 12.61
N GLU A 27 -25.54 50.26 13.90
CA GLU A 27 -24.35 50.90 14.47
C GLU A 27 -23.05 50.13 14.19
N HIS A 28 -23.14 48.83 13.87
CA HIS A 28 -21.97 47.96 13.62
C HIS A 28 -22.01 47.20 12.30
N GLN A 29 -22.91 47.57 11.38
CA GLN A 29 -23.12 46.86 10.11
C GLN A 29 -21.83 46.74 9.30
N ASN A 30 -21.05 47.83 9.19
CA ASN A 30 -19.77 47.82 8.48
C ASN A 30 -18.69 46.97 9.17
N THR A 31 -18.71 46.87 10.50
CA THR A 31 -17.76 46.05 11.28
C THR A 31 -18.11 44.57 11.21
N ILE A 32 -19.40 44.22 11.29
CA ILE A 32 -19.87 42.85 11.14
C ILE A 32 -19.59 42.35 9.71
N LEU A 33 -19.83 43.20 8.71
CA LEU A 33 -19.60 42.85 7.31
C LEU A 33 -18.10 42.69 7.01
N SER A 34 -17.23 43.51 7.60
CA SER A 34 -15.78 43.34 7.45
C SER A 34 -15.25 42.07 8.13
N VAL A 35 -15.71 41.75 9.34
CA VAL A 35 -15.35 40.50 10.03
C VAL A 35 -15.87 39.28 9.26
N ALA A 36 -17.09 39.33 8.74
CA ALA A 36 -17.66 38.26 7.92
C ALA A 36 -16.85 38.03 6.64
N VAL A 37 -16.39 39.10 5.98
CA VAL A 37 -15.50 39.00 4.80
C VAL A 37 -14.16 38.38 5.16
N VAL A 38 -13.55 38.76 6.29
CA VAL A 38 -12.28 38.15 6.74
C VAL A 38 -12.47 36.67 7.04
N ILE A 39 -13.55 36.27 7.74
CA ILE A 39 -13.86 34.87 8.01
C ILE A 39 -14.11 34.11 6.70
N ALA A 40 -14.84 34.69 5.76
CA ALA A 40 -15.09 34.08 4.46
C ALA A 40 -13.80 33.89 3.65
N LEU A 41 -12.86 34.84 3.71
CA LEU A 41 -11.55 34.72 3.06
C LEU A 41 -10.68 33.65 3.72
N VAL A 42 -10.67 33.56 5.06
CA VAL A 42 -9.96 32.50 5.79
C VAL A 42 -10.57 31.13 5.48
N ALA A 43 -11.89 31.02 5.51
CA ALA A 43 -12.59 29.78 5.15
C ALA A 43 -12.35 29.41 3.69
N ALA A 44 -12.37 30.37 2.76
CA ALA A 44 -12.04 30.13 1.35
C ALA A 44 -10.58 29.67 1.18
N GLY A 45 -9.64 30.25 1.93
CA GLY A 45 -8.25 29.80 1.95
C GLY A 45 -8.09 28.36 2.48
N LEU A 46 -8.78 28.03 3.57
CA LEU A 46 -8.79 26.67 4.13
C LEU A 46 -9.47 25.67 3.19
N ILE A 47 -10.59 26.05 2.57
CA ILE A 47 -11.31 25.21 1.59
C ILE A 47 -10.47 25.02 0.33
N TYR A 48 -9.77 26.06 -0.14
CA TYR A 48 -8.87 25.96 -1.29
C TYR A 48 -7.71 25.00 -0.99
N TRP A 49 -7.08 25.14 0.19
CA TRP A 49 -5.99 24.26 0.62
C TRP A 49 -6.46 22.80 0.76
N THR A 50 -7.62 22.57 1.37
CA THR A 50 -8.19 21.22 1.54
C THR A 50 -8.79 20.64 0.26
N ARG A 51 -9.18 21.45 -0.73
CA ARG A 51 -9.65 20.94 -2.03
C ARG A 51 -8.51 20.50 -2.94
N MET A 52 -7.36 21.16 -2.87
CA MET A 52 -6.18 20.76 -3.62
C MET A 52 -5.68 19.36 -3.18
N SER A 53 -5.76 19.05 -1.88
CA SER A 53 -5.40 17.73 -1.35
C SER A 53 -6.41 16.61 -1.66
N ASN A 54 -7.68 16.92 -1.98
CA ASN A 54 -8.73 15.92 -2.18
C ASN A 54 -8.93 15.51 -3.65
N PHE A 55 -8.59 16.35 -4.64
CA PHE A 55 -8.74 16.00 -6.06
C PHE A 55 -7.62 15.06 -6.55
N GLU A 56 -6.41 15.21 -6.00
CA GLU A 56 -5.24 14.39 -6.35
C GLU A 56 -5.26 12.98 -5.73
N GLN A 57 -6.03 12.75 -4.66
CA GLN A 57 -6.10 11.44 -4.01
C GLN A 57 -6.70 10.37 -4.94
N SER A 58 -7.73 10.70 -5.72
CA SER A 58 -8.37 9.71 -6.61
C SER A 58 -7.46 9.27 -7.77
N SER A 59 -6.66 10.18 -8.32
CA SER A 59 -5.70 9.88 -9.38
C SER A 59 -4.51 9.08 -8.87
N GLY A 60 -4.00 9.39 -7.67
CA GLY A 60 -2.86 8.68 -7.09
C GLY A 60 -3.15 7.19 -6.88
N TRP A 61 -4.35 6.84 -6.40
CA TRP A 61 -4.74 5.43 -6.23
C TRP A 61 -4.83 4.68 -7.56
N ALA A 62 -5.38 5.32 -8.60
CA ALA A 62 -5.45 4.73 -9.93
C ALA A 62 -4.04 4.47 -10.51
N GLN A 63 -3.12 5.44 -10.35
CA GLN A 63 -1.72 5.28 -10.75
C GLN A 63 -1.04 4.14 -9.98
N LEU A 64 -1.19 4.12 -8.65
CA LEU A 64 -0.63 3.07 -7.79
C LEU A 64 -1.10 1.67 -8.21
N THR A 65 -2.35 1.52 -8.62
CA THR A 65 -2.87 0.22 -9.10
C THR A 65 -2.40 -0.16 -10.50
N ALA A 66 -2.06 0.81 -11.34
CA ALA A 66 -1.60 0.57 -12.71
C ALA A 66 -0.08 0.33 -12.78
N SER A 67 0.67 0.78 -11.80
CA SER A 67 2.13 0.64 -11.71
C SER A 67 2.56 -0.77 -11.28
N SER A 68 3.71 -1.19 -11.77
CA SER A 68 4.27 -2.52 -11.48
C SER A 68 5.78 -2.53 -11.21
N SER A 69 6.47 -1.39 -11.34
CA SER A 69 7.90 -1.30 -11.05
C SER A 69 8.18 -0.52 -9.76
N PRO A 70 9.27 -0.83 -9.04
CA PRO A 70 9.69 -0.07 -7.87
C PRO A 70 9.85 1.43 -8.16
N GLU A 71 10.37 1.79 -9.35
CA GLU A 71 10.58 3.16 -9.78
C GLU A 71 9.26 3.91 -10.00
N ASP A 72 8.26 3.27 -10.62
CA ASP A 72 6.95 3.87 -10.78
C ASP A 72 6.31 4.18 -9.42
N PHE A 73 6.45 3.27 -8.46
CA PHE A 73 5.96 3.49 -7.11
C PHE A 73 6.70 4.63 -6.39
N ALA A 74 8.01 4.74 -6.55
CA ALA A 74 8.80 5.84 -6.00
C ALA A 74 8.36 7.19 -6.58
N ASN A 75 8.12 7.26 -7.90
CA ASN A 75 7.62 8.47 -8.56
C ASN A 75 6.23 8.88 -8.04
N ILE A 76 5.34 7.91 -7.78
CA ILE A 76 4.02 8.17 -7.20
C ILE A 76 4.15 8.66 -5.75
N ALA A 77 5.09 8.10 -4.97
CA ALA A 77 5.36 8.54 -3.62
C ALA A 77 5.80 10.01 -3.58
N GLU A 78 6.73 10.40 -4.44
CA GLU A 78 7.20 11.78 -4.57
C GLU A 78 6.08 12.73 -5.03
N ALA A 79 5.31 12.33 -6.04
CA ALA A 79 4.19 13.13 -6.56
C ALA A 79 3.06 13.33 -5.53
N HIS A 80 2.97 12.46 -4.53
CA HIS A 80 1.92 12.46 -3.51
C HIS A 80 2.48 12.47 -2.08
N GLU A 81 3.61 13.17 -1.87
CA GLU A 81 4.28 13.27 -0.57
C GLU A 81 3.33 13.75 0.54
N GLY A 82 3.45 13.15 1.73
CA GLY A 82 2.62 13.48 2.90
C GLY A 82 1.16 13.03 2.81
N SER A 83 0.79 12.27 1.76
CA SER A 83 -0.52 11.66 1.63
C SER A 83 -0.48 10.15 1.90
N THR A 84 -1.62 9.55 2.25
CA THR A 84 -1.73 8.10 2.44
C THR A 84 -1.34 7.30 1.20
N VAL A 85 -1.69 7.78 0.00
CA VAL A 85 -1.33 7.06 -1.23
C VAL A 85 0.18 7.14 -1.48
N GLY A 86 0.82 8.26 -1.14
CA GLY A 86 2.27 8.40 -1.19
C GLY A 86 2.98 7.43 -0.24
N GLU A 87 2.50 7.29 1.00
CA GLU A 87 3.07 6.33 1.96
C GLU A 87 2.95 4.87 1.48
N TRP A 88 1.81 4.48 0.90
CA TRP A 88 1.63 3.14 0.33
C TRP A 88 2.48 2.90 -0.91
N ALA A 89 2.64 3.93 -1.75
CA ALA A 89 3.51 3.88 -2.91
C ALA A 89 4.97 3.72 -2.48
N LEU A 90 5.43 4.48 -1.48
CA LEU A 90 6.79 4.38 -0.98
C LEU A 90 7.05 3.00 -0.37
N LEU A 91 6.08 2.41 0.34
CA LEU A 91 6.20 1.06 0.88
C LEU A 91 6.36 0.03 -0.24
N ARG A 92 5.53 0.12 -1.29
CA ARG A 92 5.62 -0.74 -2.49
C ARG A 92 6.95 -0.60 -3.21
N ALA A 93 7.49 0.62 -3.31
CA ALA A 93 8.80 0.88 -3.86
C ALA A 93 9.89 0.18 -3.03
N ALA A 94 9.87 0.37 -1.71
CA ALA A 94 10.83 -0.24 -0.78
C ALA A 94 10.81 -1.77 -0.84
N ASP A 95 9.62 -2.39 -0.85
CA ASP A 95 9.43 -3.84 -1.02
C ASP A 95 10.07 -4.33 -2.33
N GLY A 96 9.79 -3.63 -3.43
CA GLY A 96 10.30 -3.97 -4.75
C GLY A 96 11.83 -3.85 -4.84
N PHE A 97 12.40 -2.76 -4.35
CA PHE A 97 13.84 -2.57 -4.28
C PHE A 97 14.52 -3.63 -3.42
N LEU A 98 13.93 -4.00 -2.27
CA LEU A 98 14.45 -5.06 -1.43
C LEU A 98 14.46 -6.40 -2.15
N GLN A 99 13.35 -6.75 -2.80
CA GLN A 99 13.22 -8.01 -3.55
C GLN A 99 14.24 -8.09 -4.70
N GLU A 100 14.41 -7.00 -5.45
CA GLU A 100 15.41 -6.92 -6.52
C GLU A 100 16.83 -6.99 -5.98
N GLY A 101 17.12 -6.26 -4.91
CA GLY A 101 18.41 -6.26 -4.23
C GLY A 101 18.81 -7.67 -3.78
N ILE A 102 17.91 -8.39 -3.11
CA ILE A 102 18.13 -9.79 -2.71
C ILE A 102 18.35 -10.68 -3.93
N ARG A 103 17.53 -10.57 -4.99
CA ARG A 103 17.67 -11.38 -6.20
C ARG A 103 19.02 -11.14 -6.89
N LEU A 104 19.46 -9.89 -6.96
CA LEU A 104 20.71 -9.51 -7.60
C LEU A 104 21.93 -9.89 -6.76
N SER A 105 21.79 -10.08 -5.45
CA SER A 105 22.91 -10.36 -4.53
C SER A 105 23.75 -11.58 -4.90
N ILE A 106 23.18 -12.51 -5.69
CA ILE A 106 23.84 -13.73 -6.15
C ILE A 106 24.33 -13.67 -7.61
N SER A 107 24.02 -12.60 -8.35
CA SER A 107 24.34 -12.48 -9.79
C SER A 107 25.04 -11.17 -10.17
N ASP A 108 24.77 -10.08 -9.46
CA ASP A 108 25.29 -8.74 -9.71
C ASP A 108 25.35 -7.98 -8.38
N ARG A 109 26.51 -8.02 -7.72
CA ARG A 109 26.69 -7.41 -6.40
C ARG A 109 26.57 -5.87 -6.42
N PRO A 110 27.18 -5.14 -7.37
CA PRO A 110 26.98 -3.69 -7.46
C PRO A 110 25.50 -3.31 -7.58
N ALA A 111 24.77 -3.91 -8.54
CA ALA A 111 23.35 -3.60 -8.72
C ALA A 111 22.51 -4.00 -7.49
N SER A 112 22.87 -5.10 -6.82
CA SER A 112 22.24 -5.50 -5.55
C SER A 112 22.39 -4.41 -4.49
N ASN A 113 23.59 -3.86 -4.32
CA ASN A 113 23.86 -2.83 -3.32
C ASN A 113 23.06 -1.56 -3.60
N ASP A 114 23.00 -1.11 -4.86
CA ASP A 114 22.24 0.09 -5.24
C ASP A 114 20.74 -0.08 -4.94
N ARG A 115 20.17 -1.27 -5.18
CA ARG A 115 18.78 -1.58 -4.88
C ARG A 115 18.51 -1.67 -3.38
N LEU A 116 19.40 -2.31 -2.61
CA LEU A 116 19.26 -2.41 -1.17
C LEU A 116 19.43 -1.05 -0.47
N GLU A 117 20.22 -0.13 -1.03
CA GLU A 117 20.32 1.24 -0.55
C GLU A 117 19.01 2.02 -0.76
N GLN A 118 18.43 1.95 -1.96
CA GLN A 118 17.12 2.54 -2.25
C GLN A 118 16.02 1.98 -1.32
N ALA A 119 16.02 0.67 -1.09
CA ALA A 119 15.09 0.05 -0.13
C ALA A 119 15.28 0.61 1.29
N GLN A 120 16.54 0.74 1.72
CA GLN A 120 16.86 1.24 3.06
C GLN A 120 16.36 2.66 3.27
N GLU A 121 16.62 3.55 2.31
CA GLU A 121 16.20 4.96 2.36
C GLU A 121 14.67 5.08 2.41
N ALA A 122 13.96 4.38 1.52
CA ALA A 122 12.50 4.39 1.45
C ALA A 122 11.86 3.83 2.74
N TYR A 123 12.37 2.72 3.28
CA TYR A 123 11.87 2.19 4.55
C TYR A 123 12.17 3.13 5.72
N GLN A 124 13.35 3.73 5.75
CA GLN A 124 13.76 4.63 6.83
C GLN A 124 12.79 5.81 6.94
N GLU A 125 12.37 6.40 5.82
CA GLU A 125 11.37 7.47 5.78
C GLU A 125 10.04 7.03 6.42
N LEU A 126 9.58 5.82 6.09
CA LEU A 126 8.34 5.23 6.60
C LEU A 126 8.40 4.77 8.06
N THR A 127 9.55 4.80 8.72
CA THR A 127 9.66 4.48 10.16
C THR A 127 9.19 5.63 11.06
N SER A 128 8.95 6.81 10.49
CA SER A 128 8.53 8.01 11.22
C SER A 128 7.23 7.80 12.00
N PRO A 129 7.09 8.35 13.22
CA PRO A 129 5.83 8.28 13.98
C PRO A 129 4.61 8.91 13.29
N GLY A 130 4.82 9.76 12.28
CA GLY A 130 3.75 10.39 11.49
C GLY A 130 3.13 9.47 10.42
N THR A 131 3.85 8.42 10.02
CA THR A 131 3.40 7.44 9.02
C THR A 131 2.26 6.59 9.58
N LEU A 132 1.32 6.17 8.72
CA LEU A 132 0.22 5.30 9.11
C LEU A 132 0.72 4.05 9.84
N PRO A 133 0.14 3.66 11.00
CA PRO A 133 0.67 2.57 11.82
C PRO A 133 0.85 1.25 11.09
N VAL A 134 -0.08 0.89 10.19
CA VAL A 134 -0.02 -0.35 9.40
C VAL A 134 1.12 -0.36 8.38
N ILE A 135 1.47 0.82 7.84
CA ILE A 135 2.60 1.01 6.93
C ILE A 135 3.90 1.01 7.72
N ARG A 136 3.93 1.75 8.83
CA ARG A 136 5.08 1.86 9.72
C ARG A 136 5.51 0.50 10.30
N GLU A 137 4.56 -0.35 10.71
CA GLU A 137 4.84 -1.71 11.18
C GLU A 137 5.55 -2.54 10.08
N GLN A 138 5.04 -2.49 8.85
CA GLN A 138 5.64 -3.19 7.71
C GLN A 138 7.00 -2.62 7.36
N ALA A 139 7.14 -1.29 7.37
CA ALA A 139 8.38 -0.61 7.07
C ALA A 139 9.48 -0.92 8.09
N LEU A 140 9.16 -0.99 9.39
CA LEU A 140 10.12 -1.38 10.41
C LEU A 140 10.65 -2.81 10.20
N ASN A 141 9.79 -3.74 9.80
CA ASN A 141 10.22 -5.09 9.44
C ASN A 141 11.08 -5.09 8.17
N GLY A 142 10.62 -4.44 7.09
CA GLY A 142 11.37 -4.36 5.84
C GLY A 142 12.73 -3.68 6.01
N TYR A 143 12.81 -2.64 6.84
CA TYR A 143 14.04 -1.96 7.20
C TYR A 143 15.04 -2.89 7.87
N ALA A 144 14.58 -3.69 8.85
CA ALA A 144 15.42 -4.67 9.53
C ALA A 144 15.94 -5.75 8.57
N VAL A 145 15.08 -6.28 7.70
CA VAL A 145 15.47 -7.25 6.66
C VAL A 145 16.47 -6.63 5.67
N THR A 146 16.33 -5.35 5.34
CA THR A 146 17.23 -4.64 4.43
C THR A 146 18.61 -4.47 5.06
N LEU A 147 18.68 -4.03 6.32
CA LEU A 147 19.93 -3.92 7.06
C LEU A 147 20.63 -5.28 7.19
N GLU A 148 19.87 -6.34 7.42
CA GLU A 148 20.40 -7.70 7.47
C GLU A 148 20.96 -8.13 6.11
N SER A 149 20.23 -7.85 5.03
CA SER A 149 20.63 -8.20 3.65
C SER A 149 21.89 -7.46 3.21
N ARG A 150 22.16 -6.27 3.77
CA ARG A 150 23.35 -5.46 3.53
C ARG A 150 24.52 -5.80 4.47
N SER A 151 24.32 -6.66 5.46
CA SER A 151 25.34 -6.92 6.49
C SER A 151 26.64 -7.45 5.90
N ASP A 152 27.75 -6.91 6.39
CA ASP A 152 29.12 -7.33 6.10
C ASP A 152 29.70 -8.24 7.19
N GLY A 153 28.84 -8.73 8.09
CA GLY A 153 29.21 -9.44 9.31
C GLY A 153 28.85 -8.68 10.58
N ASP A 154 28.73 -7.34 10.51
CA ASP A 154 28.12 -6.59 11.61
C ASP A 154 26.59 -6.75 11.58
N THR A 155 26.08 -7.59 12.48
CA THR A 155 24.65 -7.85 12.62
C THR A 155 23.95 -6.87 13.58
N GLN A 156 24.69 -5.96 14.24
CA GLN A 156 24.11 -5.05 15.24
C GLN A 156 23.05 -4.10 14.67
N PRO A 157 23.22 -3.49 13.47
CA PRO A 157 22.19 -2.63 12.90
C PRO A 157 20.86 -3.34 12.67
N ALA A 158 20.91 -4.55 12.10
CA ALA A 158 19.72 -5.37 11.85
C ALA A 158 19.05 -5.80 13.15
N LEU A 159 19.84 -6.26 14.13
CA LEU A 159 19.36 -6.65 15.45
C LEU A 159 18.62 -5.49 16.13
N ALA A 160 19.22 -4.30 16.15
CA ALA A 160 18.61 -3.11 16.72
C ALA A 160 17.29 -2.72 16.01
N ALA A 161 17.21 -2.92 14.70
CA ALA A 161 15.99 -2.66 13.93
C ALA A 161 14.86 -3.64 14.27
N TYR A 162 15.14 -4.94 14.38
CA TYR A 162 14.14 -5.92 14.83
C TYR A 162 13.68 -5.67 16.27
N GLU A 163 14.60 -5.32 17.18
CA GLU A 163 14.25 -4.96 18.55
C GLU A 163 13.35 -3.70 18.59
N ASN A 164 13.62 -2.73 17.71
CA ASN A 164 12.78 -1.54 17.58
C ASN A 164 11.37 -1.88 17.06
N LEU A 165 11.24 -2.80 16.10
CA LEU A 165 9.94 -3.30 15.63
C LEU A 165 9.13 -3.88 16.80
N LEU A 166 9.71 -4.80 17.57
CA LEU A 166 9.03 -5.46 18.70
C LEU A 166 8.68 -4.47 19.82
N LYS A 167 9.51 -3.43 20.02
CA LYS A 167 9.23 -2.37 20.98
C LYS A 167 8.09 -1.46 20.54
N ALA A 168 8.06 -1.07 19.26
CA ALA A 168 7.04 -0.19 18.72
C ALA A 168 5.69 -0.90 18.52
N PHE A 169 5.74 -2.20 18.17
CA PHE A 169 4.58 -3.03 17.87
C PHE A 169 4.70 -4.41 18.56
N PRO A 170 4.41 -4.52 19.88
CA PRO A 170 4.60 -5.78 20.62
C PRO A 170 3.73 -6.95 20.15
N GLU A 171 2.59 -6.66 19.51
CA GLU A 171 1.64 -7.62 18.96
C GLU A 171 1.69 -7.65 17.42
N THR A 172 2.85 -7.35 16.84
CA THR A 172 3.06 -7.38 15.40
C THR A 172 2.88 -8.79 14.82
N ARG A 173 2.34 -8.86 13.59
CA ARG A 173 2.27 -10.12 12.82
C ARG A 173 3.65 -10.73 12.53
N PHE A 174 4.72 -9.95 12.66
CA PHE A 174 6.10 -10.37 12.42
C PHE A 174 6.80 -10.86 13.68
N LYS A 175 6.12 -10.95 14.83
CA LYS A 175 6.74 -11.16 16.15
C LYS A 175 7.65 -12.38 16.20
N GLN A 176 7.11 -13.54 15.85
CA GLN A 176 7.86 -14.78 15.83
C GLN A 176 9.07 -14.70 14.91
N PHE A 177 8.88 -14.18 13.69
CA PHE A 177 9.95 -14.03 12.71
C PHE A 177 11.08 -13.12 13.23
N ALA A 178 10.73 -11.98 13.83
CA ALA A 178 11.70 -11.04 14.39
C ALA A 178 12.45 -11.63 15.58
N GLU A 179 11.76 -12.35 16.48
CA GLU A 179 12.39 -13.03 17.62
C GLU A 179 13.39 -14.10 17.16
N ASP A 180 13.00 -14.94 16.20
CA ASP A 180 13.87 -15.98 15.61
C ASP A 180 15.11 -15.36 14.92
N ARG A 181 14.93 -14.24 14.22
CA ARG A 181 16.06 -13.51 13.61
C ARG A 181 16.97 -12.89 14.65
N ILE A 182 16.43 -12.27 15.71
CA ILE A 182 17.23 -11.71 16.80
C ILE A 182 18.10 -12.80 17.45
N GLU A 183 17.55 -13.99 17.71
CA GLU A 183 18.33 -15.11 18.24
C GLU A 183 19.45 -15.52 17.27
N SER A 184 19.11 -15.69 16.01
CA SER A 184 20.06 -16.09 14.96
C SER A 184 21.20 -15.09 14.78
N LEU A 185 20.88 -13.79 14.74
CA LEU A 185 21.83 -12.70 14.50
C LEU A 185 22.83 -12.49 15.64
N LYS A 186 22.53 -13.01 16.84
CA LYS A 186 23.44 -13.02 18.00
C LYS A 186 24.47 -14.14 17.94
N THR A 187 24.29 -15.13 17.07
CA THR A 187 25.23 -16.25 16.93
C THR A 187 26.40 -15.90 16.03
N GLY A 188 27.60 -16.36 16.39
CA GLY A 188 28.80 -16.14 15.58
C GLY A 188 28.69 -16.75 14.18
N GLY A 189 28.02 -17.90 14.03
CA GLY A 189 27.86 -18.55 12.72
C GLY A 189 27.08 -17.71 11.71
N THR A 190 26.06 -16.95 12.16
CA THR A 190 25.32 -16.02 11.29
C THR A 190 26.19 -14.82 10.88
N GLN A 191 26.97 -14.28 11.82
CA GLN A 191 27.91 -13.18 11.55
C GLN A 191 28.98 -13.62 10.53
N ASP A 192 29.55 -14.82 10.74
CA ASP A 192 30.53 -15.42 9.83
C ASP A 192 29.94 -15.64 8.43
N PHE A 193 28.68 -16.07 8.34
CA PHE A 193 27.99 -16.22 7.06
C PHE A 193 27.86 -14.89 6.32
N TYR A 194 27.39 -13.82 6.98
CA TYR A 194 27.26 -12.52 6.32
C TYR A 194 28.61 -11.95 5.91
N ALA A 195 29.63 -12.07 6.77
CA ALA A 195 30.99 -11.67 6.44
C ALA A 195 31.53 -12.41 5.21
N TRP A 196 31.30 -13.72 5.13
CA TRP A 196 31.67 -14.52 3.96
C TRP A 196 30.85 -14.16 2.72
N PHE A 197 29.55 -13.98 2.86
CA PHE A 197 28.65 -13.69 1.75
C PHE A 197 28.92 -12.31 1.15
N HIS A 198 29.20 -11.32 1.99
CA HIS A 198 29.55 -9.96 1.59
C HIS A 198 30.82 -9.90 0.74
N GLN A 199 31.80 -10.79 1.01
CA GLN A 199 33.00 -10.92 0.20
C GLN A 199 32.74 -11.54 -1.18
N GLN A 200 31.59 -12.20 -1.39
CA GLN A 200 31.23 -12.73 -2.70
C GLN A 200 30.88 -11.57 -3.63
N ASN A 201 31.53 -11.55 -4.79
CA ASN A 201 31.30 -10.53 -5.82
C ASN A 201 30.87 -11.18 -7.15
N PRO A 202 29.67 -11.79 -7.20
CA PRO A 202 29.13 -12.29 -8.45
C PRO A 202 28.96 -11.15 -9.46
N GLN A 203 29.22 -11.48 -10.72
CA GLN A 203 29.10 -10.57 -11.85
C GLN A 203 28.20 -11.22 -12.90
N PRO A 204 27.40 -10.43 -13.64
CA PRO A 204 26.63 -10.95 -14.75
C PRO A 204 27.53 -11.70 -15.72
N ALA A 205 27.05 -12.84 -16.23
CA ALA A 205 27.79 -13.55 -17.25
C ALA A 205 27.94 -12.66 -18.48
N ASP A 206 29.18 -12.51 -18.97
CA ASP A 206 29.44 -11.91 -20.29
C ASP A 206 29.05 -12.94 -21.36
N MET A 207 27.73 -13.11 -21.54
CA MET A 207 27.19 -14.01 -22.54
C MET A 207 27.27 -13.31 -23.90
N PRO A 208 28.06 -13.83 -24.86
CA PRO A 208 28.04 -13.30 -26.20
C PRO A 208 26.62 -13.41 -26.76
N LEU A 209 26.18 -12.39 -27.51
CA LEU A 209 24.87 -12.42 -28.14
C LEU A 209 24.67 -13.75 -28.88
N PRO A 210 23.45 -14.33 -28.85
CA PRO A 210 23.13 -15.51 -29.65
C PRO A 210 23.58 -15.29 -31.10
N LYS A 211 24.48 -16.16 -31.58
CA LYS A 211 24.99 -16.12 -32.95
C LYS A 211 23.97 -16.63 -33.98
N ASP A 212 22.76 -16.93 -33.52
CA ASP A 212 21.65 -17.43 -34.34
C ASP A 212 20.84 -16.30 -35.01
N GLY A 213 21.26 -15.04 -34.84
CA GLY A 213 20.86 -13.91 -35.69
C GLY A 213 21.77 -13.76 -36.91
N PRO A 214 21.37 -13.01 -37.97
CA PRO A 214 22.07 -12.93 -39.27
C PRO A 214 23.37 -12.10 -39.21
N THR A 215 24.22 -12.33 -38.21
CA THR A 215 25.57 -11.78 -38.09
C THR A 215 26.58 -12.93 -38.17
N GLY A 216 26.40 -13.75 -39.22
CA GLY A 216 27.21 -14.93 -39.50
C GLY A 216 27.12 -15.34 -40.96
N GLY A 217 27.28 -14.40 -41.89
CA GLY A 217 27.65 -14.71 -43.28
C GLY A 217 26.76 -15.73 -44.01
N SER A 218 25.47 -15.47 -44.11
CA SER A 218 24.58 -15.83 -45.24
C SER A 218 23.16 -15.62 -44.74
N ASP A 219 22.62 -14.44 -45.04
CA ASP A 219 21.27 -14.03 -44.71
C ASP A 219 20.28 -14.85 -45.58
N PRO A 220 19.55 -15.85 -45.06
CA PRO A 220 18.65 -16.64 -45.90
C PRO A 220 17.38 -15.85 -46.26
N LEU A 221 17.08 -14.76 -45.55
CA LEU A 221 15.96 -13.86 -45.83
C LEU A 221 16.32 -12.75 -46.82
N GLY A 222 17.60 -12.39 -46.93
CA GLY A 222 18.10 -11.44 -47.95
C GLY A 222 17.96 -11.95 -49.40
N SER A 223 17.67 -13.24 -49.61
CA SER A 223 17.40 -13.80 -50.95
C SER A 223 15.93 -13.82 -51.36
N LEU A 224 15.02 -13.48 -50.44
CA LEU A 224 13.57 -13.54 -50.68
C LEU A 224 12.91 -12.16 -50.84
N VAL A 225 13.67 -11.08 -50.68
CA VAL A 225 13.22 -9.73 -50.99
C VAL A 225 13.98 -9.28 -52.24
N PRO A 226 13.34 -9.20 -53.41
CA PRO A 226 13.94 -8.52 -54.55
C PRO A 226 14.30 -7.10 -54.11
N ASP A 227 15.46 -6.62 -54.55
CA ASP A 227 16.00 -5.30 -54.24
C ASP A 227 14.94 -4.24 -54.58
N LEU A 228 14.20 -3.79 -53.57
CA LEU A 228 13.25 -2.70 -53.71
C LEU A 228 14.07 -1.42 -53.62
N ASP A 229 14.44 -0.90 -54.79
CA ASP A 229 15.05 0.41 -54.92
C ASP A 229 14.06 1.48 -54.42
N LEU A 230 14.27 1.92 -53.18
CA LEU A 230 13.43 2.92 -52.51
C LEU A 230 13.48 4.29 -53.19
N SER A 231 14.37 4.50 -54.17
CA SER A 231 14.42 5.71 -54.99
C SER A 231 13.20 5.85 -55.91
N ASP A 232 12.58 4.74 -56.33
CA ASP A 232 11.37 4.77 -57.15
C ASP A 232 10.09 5.02 -56.33
N LEU A 233 10.12 4.79 -55.01
CA LEU A 233 8.97 4.99 -54.11
C LEU A 233 8.66 6.48 -53.89
N GLU A 234 9.66 7.34 -53.97
CA GLU A 234 9.49 8.80 -53.84
C GLU A 234 8.74 9.39 -55.06
N SER A 235 8.90 8.78 -56.24
CA SER A 235 8.14 9.16 -57.44
C SER A 235 6.68 8.68 -57.42
N THR A 236 6.40 7.56 -56.73
CA THR A 236 5.04 6.98 -56.63
C THR A 236 4.21 7.60 -55.51
N LEU A 237 4.86 8.11 -54.45
CA LEU A 237 4.20 8.82 -53.34
C LEU A 237 3.80 10.26 -53.71
N GLY A 238 4.39 10.85 -54.77
CA GLY A 238 4.07 12.19 -55.26
C GLY A 238 2.71 12.35 -55.93
N ASP A 239 2.03 11.25 -56.29
CA ASP A 239 0.76 11.27 -57.03
C ASP A 239 -0.44 10.72 -56.23
N LEU A 240 -0.27 10.45 -54.93
CA LEU A 240 -1.37 10.09 -54.05
C LEU A 240 -2.09 11.35 -53.54
N LYS A 241 -3.10 11.80 -54.29
CA LYS A 241 -4.16 12.64 -53.74
C LYS A 241 -4.86 11.88 -52.61
N LEU A 242 -4.66 12.31 -51.37
CA LEU A 242 -5.51 11.92 -50.25
C LEU A 242 -6.95 12.34 -50.58
N GLY A 243 -7.83 11.36 -50.78
CA GLY A 243 -9.27 11.58 -50.80
C GLY A 243 -9.78 11.78 -49.38
N ASP A 244 -10.50 12.88 -49.17
CA ASP A 244 -11.23 13.22 -47.93
C ASP A 244 -12.43 12.29 -47.70
N GLU A 245 -12.20 11.05 -47.30
CA GLU A 245 -13.29 10.16 -46.84
C GLU A 245 -12.99 9.64 -45.43
N PRO A 246 -13.91 9.83 -44.45
CA PRO A 246 -13.67 9.46 -43.06
C PRO A 246 -13.66 7.94 -42.87
N PHE A 247 -12.69 7.47 -42.09
CA PHE A 247 -12.50 6.06 -41.74
C PHE A 247 -13.72 5.51 -40.98
N THR A 248 -14.32 4.43 -41.49
CA THR A 248 -15.25 3.60 -40.73
C THR A 248 -14.57 2.29 -40.35
N PRO A 249 -14.60 1.88 -39.06
CA PRO A 249 -13.94 0.66 -38.62
C PRO A 249 -14.66 -0.59 -39.17
N PRO A 250 -13.91 -1.70 -39.40
CA PRO A 250 -14.44 -2.88 -40.05
C PRO A 250 -15.43 -3.66 -39.16
N VAL A 251 -16.52 -4.12 -39.77
CA VAL A 251 -17.51 -5.02 -39.17
C VAL A 251 -16.90 -6.42 -39.06
N VAL A 252 -16.95 -7.00 -37.85
CA VAL A 252 -16.56 -8.39 -37.56
C VAL A 252 -17.65 -9.32 -38.13
N PRO A 253 -17.29 -10.37 -38.90
CA PRO A 253 -18.28 -11.27 -39.48
C PRO A 253 -18.91 -12.18 -38.40
N ASP A 254 -20.25 -12.25 -38.42
CA ASP A 254 -21.06 -13.20 -37.66
C ASP A 254 -20.65 -14.64 -38.00
N GLY A 255 -20.18 -15.37 -36.99
CA GLY A 255 -19.88 -16.80 -37.04
C GLY A 255 -20.60 -17.51 -35.90
N ASP A 256 -21.74 -18.11 -36.23
CA ASP A 256 -22.49 -19.19 -35.57
C ASP A 256 -22.49 -19.27 -34.03
N GLN A 257 -23.64 -18.91 -33.46
CA GLN A 257 -24.09 -19.37 -32.14
C GLN A 257 -24.25 -20.90 -32.11
N PRO A 258 -23.80 -21.57 -31.03
CA PRO A 258 -24.48 -22.75 -30.52
C PRO A 258 -25.46 -22.34 -29.41
N THR A 259 -26.74 -22.64 -29.62
CA THR A 259 -27.80 -22.53 -28.62
C THR A 259 -27.64 -23.58 -27.50
N THR A 260 -27.54 -23.08 -26.27
CA THR A 260 -28.07 -23.60 -24.97
C THR A 260 -28.19 -25.12 -24.75
N GLU A 261 -27.46 -25.63 -23.75
CA GLU A 261 -28.00 -26.28 -22.52
C GLU A 261 -26.82 -26.82 -21.67
N GLY A 262 -26.74 -26.42 -20.39
CA GLY A 262 -25.71 -26.92 -19.46
C GLY A 262 -25.26 -25.88 -18.44
N GLU A 263 -26.13 -25.60 -17.46
CA GLU A 263 -25.87 -24.74 -16.31
C GLU A 263 -24.62 -25.22 -15.54
N SER A 264 -23.56 -24.41 -15.54
CA SER A 264 -22.42 -24.58 -14.64
C SER A 264 -22.60 -23.63 -13.44
N PRO A 265 -22.49 -24.11 -12.19
CA PRO A 265 -22.91 -23.36 -11.03
C PRO A 265 -21.99 -22.16 -10.75
N ASN A 266 -22.63 -21.06 -10.34
CA ASN A 266 -22.00 -19.78 -10.03
C ASN A 266 -21.22 -19.88 -8.70
N PRO A 267 -19.91 -19.58 -8.64
CA PRO A 267 -19.08 -19.78 -7.45
C PRO A 267 -19.33 -18.76 -6.32
N PHE A 268 -20.37 -17.91 -6.43
CA PHE A 268 -20.71 -16.86 -5.47
C PHE A 268 -22.08 -17.02 -4.81
N GLU A 269 -22.71 -18.19 -4.90
CA GLU A 269 -23.84 -18.50 -4.01
C GLU A 269 -23.36 -18.85 -2.60
N PRO A 270 -23.87 -18.19 -1.54
CA PRO A 270 -23.65 -18.64 -0.17
C PRO A 270 -24.31 -20.02 0.01
N PRO A 271 -23.68 -20.98 0.71
CA PRO A 271 -24.23 -22.32 0.83
C PRO A 271 -25.61 -22.28 1.49
N ALA A 272 -26.59 -22.87 0.80
CA ALA A 272 -27.89 -23.15 1.36
C ALA A 272 -27.72 -24.05 2.58
N THR A 273 -28.18 -23.56 3.72
CA THR A 273 -28.44 -24.35 4.93
C THR A 273 -29.59 -25.31 4.64
N ASP A 274 -29.30 -26.60 4.55
CA ASP A 274 -30.07 -27.65 5.24
C ASP A 274 -29.36 -29.01 5.07
N ASP A 275 -28.63 -29.41 6.10
CA ASP A 275 -28.61 -30.82 6.51
C ASP A 275 -28.49 -30.82 8.02
N THR A 276 -29.67 -30.80 8.63
CA THR A 276 -29.92 -31.19 10.01
C THR A 276 -29.59 -32.67 10.16
N PRO A 277 -28.64 -33.08 11.02
CA PRO A 277 -28.68 -34.42 11.59
C PRO A 277 -29.71 -34.42 12.72
N GLU A 278 -30.70 -35.32 12.63
CA GLU A 278 -31.53 -35.71 13.76
C GLU A 278 -30.66 -36.13 14.96
N PRO A 279 -31.15 -35.94 16.19
CA PRO A 279 -30.34 -35.93 17.39
C PRO A 279 -29.94 -37.35 17.78
N GLU A 280 -28.64 -37.64 17.80
CA GLU A 280 -28.15 -38.77 18.56
C GLU A 280 -28.39 -38.51 20.05
N THR A 281 -29.15 -39.42 20.63
CA THR A 281 -29.50 -39.55 22.03
C THR A 281 -28.29 -39.40 22.95
N VAL A 282 -28.34 -38.35 23.76
CA VAL A 282 -27.52 -38.17 24.97
C VAL A 282 -27.88 -39.29 25.97
N PRO A 283 -26.93 -40.12 26.43
CA PRO A 283 -27.03 -40.67 27.77
C PRO A 283 -26.61 -39.57 28.75
N ALA A 284 -27.53 -39.30 29.66
CA ALA A 284 -27.41 -38.39 30.79
C ALA A 284 -26.16 -38.67 31.66
N PRO A 285 -25.71 -37.67 32.43
CA PRO A 285 -24.45 -37.71 33.17
C PRO A 285 -24.57 -38.59 34.42
N SER A 286 -23.61 -39.48 34.63
CA SER A 286 -23.37 -40.05 35.96
C SER A 286 -22.40 -39.17 36.74
N GLU A 287 -22.96 -38.62 37.80
CA GLU A 287 -22.33 -38.11 39.01
C GLU A 287 -21.03 -38.87 39.38
N SER A 288 -19.99 -38.12 39.73
CA SER A 288 -19.24 -38.42 40.94
C SER A 288 -18.78 -37.12 41.57
N SER A 289 -19.48 -36.80 42.64
CA SER A 289 -19.10 -35.91 43.72
C SER A 289 -17.79 -36.36 44.38
N ASP A 290 -16.97 -35.40 44.78
CA ASP A 290 -16.33 -35.29 46.11
C ASP A 290 -15.57 -33.95 46.11
N GLU A 291 -16.17 -32.88 46.61
CA GLU A 291 -16.22 -32.51 48.04
C GLU A 291 -14.86 -32.02 48.56
N THR A 292 -14.69 -30.71 48.43
CA THR A 292 -13.84 -29.88 49.27
C THR A 292 -14.41 -29.88 50.69
N THR A 293 -13.57 -30.12 51.71
CA THR A 293 -13.68 -29.42 53.00
C THR A 293 -12.27 -29.24 53.59
N PRO A 294 -11.96 -28.05 54.15
CA PRO A 294 -10.66 -27.71 54.73
C PRO A 294 -10.57 -28.15 56.19
N ASP A 295 -9.36 -28.36 56.69
CA ASP A 295 -9.10 -28.46 58.13
C ASP A 295 -7.97 -27.52 58.54
N ASP A 296 -8.17 -26.97 59.74
CA ASP A 296 -7.58 -25.80 60.38
C ASP A 296 -6.13 -25.99 60.83
N GLY A 297 -5.46 -24.84 60.99
CA GLY A 297 -4.58 -24.51 62.13
C GLY A 297 -3.41 -25.43 62.48
N ASP A 298 -2.18 -24.92 62.44
CA ASP A 298 -1.56 -24.30 63.63
C ASP A 298 -0.04 -24.09 63.43
N ASP A 299 0.42 -22.96 63.99
CA ASP A 299 1.73 -22.68 64.58
C ASP A 299 3.01 -23.38 64.07
N THR A 300 4.00 -22.61 63.58
CA THR A 300 5.24 -22.34 64.33
C THR A 300 6.29 -21.51 63.57
N THR A 301 6.64 -20.41 64.21
CA THR A 301 7.84 -19.53 64.22
C THR A 301 9.21 -20.19 63.90
N PRO A 302 10.21 -19.44 63.36
CA PRO A 302 11.51 -19.97 62.93
C PRO A 302 12.55 -20.02 64.07
N PRO A 303 13.72 -20.68 63.89
CA PRO A 303 14.88 -20.40 64.70
C PRO A 303 15.91 -19.52 63.97
N ALA A 304 16.39 -18.53 64.72
CA ALA A 304 17.68 -17.91 64.53
C ALA A 304 18.77 -18.74 65.24
N SER A 305 20.02 -18.55 64.77
CA SER A 305 21.29 -18.74 65.49
C SER A 305 21.83 -20.17 65.64
N GLU A 306 22.87 -20.49 64.88
CA GLU A 306 24.27 -20.59 65.35
C GLU A 306 25.24 -20.30 64.21
#